data_AF-A0A3S2UKF4-F1
#
_entry.id   AF-A0A3S2UKF4-F1
#
_cell.length_a   1.000
_cell.length_b   1.000
_cell.length_c   1.000
_cell.angle_alpha   90.00
_cell.angle_beta   90.00
_cell.angle_gamma   90.00
#
_symmetry.space_group_name_H-M   'P 1'
#
loop_
_entity.id
_entity.type
_entity.pdbx_description
1 polymer ?
#
loop_
_entity_poly.entity_id
_entity_poly.type
_entity_poly.pdbx_seq_one_letter_code
_entity_poly.pdbx_strand_id
1 'polypeptide(L)'
;MIKKTVKTITGKLSISIPQHLGDITLGQMIALQELTDSDDIKTLSILSGIPADELKQVNNADELSDLGSQVLLLAYQMKNLYDSEAIPEKITFLFEGKTKHINVIKNLSVEPAGAFMAARDIISDEISAHIKKYGEYNWEENFNPSLNTCCQILAHYFYCRVTDKPYNEYAIEAFTETIKTLRVTEALPISKHFFTSYPGFLKPKTGFWHRARQLWNNAREYNRLKNLNTSTQ
;
A
#
# COMPACT_ATOMS: atom_id res chain seq x y z
N MET A 1 11.86 -15.06 -6.45
CA MET A 1 10.57 -15.64 -6.90
C MET A 1 10.70 -17.11 -7.27
N ILE A 2 9.78 -17.96 -6.79
CA ILE A 2 9.63 -19.37 -7.19
C ILE A 2 8.63 -19.46 -8.32
N LYS A 3 9.00 -20.15 -9.40
CA LYS A 3 8.10 -20.44 -10.51
C LYS A 3 7.73 -21.92 -10.48
N LYS A 4 6.44 -22.23 -10.54
CA LYS A 4 5.92 -23.59 -10.64
C LYS A 4 4.88 -23.64 -11.74
N THR A 5 4.95 -24.66 -12.60
CA THR A 5 3.92 -24.87 -13.63
C THR A 5 3.01 -25.99 -13.17
N VAL A 6 1.72 -25.70 -13.05
CA VAL A 6 0.69 -26.64 -12.61
C VAL A 6 -0.27 -26.97 -13.75
N LYS A 7 -0.90 -28.13 -13.69
CA LYS A 7 -1.90 -28.53 -14.69
C LYS A 7 -3.29 -28.04 -14.28
N THR A 8 -3.99 -27.40 -15.22
CA THR A 8 -5.38 -26.98 -15.04
C THR A 8 -6.33 -27.80 -15.90
N ILE A 9 -7.64 -27.67 -15.66
CA ILE A 9 -8.69 -28.28 -16.49
C ILE A 9 -8.54 -27.85 -17.97
N THR A 10 -8.10 -26.61 -18.19
CA THR A 10 -8.02 -25.94 -19.49
C THR A 10 -6.62 -25.95 -20.12
N GLY A 11 -5.57 -26.38 -19.39
CA GLY A 11 -4.19 -26.36 -19.88
C GLY A 11 -3.12 -26.41 -18.81
N LYS A 12 -2.14 -25.50 -18.91
CA LYS A 12 -1.04 -25.34 -17.95
C LYS A 12 -1.01 -23.90 -17.45
N LEU A 13 -0.84 -23.72 -16.15
CA LEU A 13 -0.75 -22.43 -15.49
C LEU A 13 0.64 -22.27 -14.86
N SER A 14 1.31 -21.15 -15.14
CA SER A 14 2.60 -20.83 -14.52
C SER A 14 2.38 -19.90 -13.34
N ILE A 15 2.58 -20.41 -12.13
CA ILE A 15 2.44 -19.68 -10.87
C ILE A 15 3.81 -19.20 -10.43
N SER A 16 3.94 -17.91 -10.14
CA SER A 16 5.18 -17.30 -9.63
C SER A 16 4.92 -16.68 -8.27
N ILE A 17 5.54 -17.19 -7.20
CA ILE A 17 5.36 -16.68 -5.84
C ILE A 17 6.64 -15.95 -5.35
N PRO A 18 6.49 -14.80 -4.68
CA PRO A 18 7.57 -14.14 -3.95
C PRO A 18 8.34 -15.10 -3.01
N GLN A 19 9.66 -14.98 -2.93
CA GLN A 19 10.45 -15.75 -1.94
C GLN A 19 10.83 -14.92 -0.72
N HIS A 20 10.91 -13.61 -0.93
CA HIS A 20 11.35 -12.64 0.07
C HIS A 20 10.38 -11.47 0.06
N LEU A 21 10.30 -10.73 1.17
CA LEU A 21 9.52 -9.49 1.24
C LEU A 21 9.86 -8.48 0.14
N GLY A 22 11.11 -8.47 -0.34
CA GLY A 22 11.54 -7.59 -1.44
C GLY A 22 10.91 -7.92 -2.79
N ASP A 23 10.36 -9.12 -2.96
CA ASP A 23 9.59 -9.52 -4.15
C ASP A 23 8.10 -9.11 -4.04
N ILE A 24 7.65 -8.64 -2.87
CA ILE A 24 6.25 -8.28 -2.61
C ILE A 24 6.08 -6.77 -2.79
N THR A 25 5.00 -6.39 -3.47
CA THR A 25 4.60 -5.00 -3.63
C THR A 25 3.73 -4.52 -2.47
N LEU A 26 3.72 -3.21 -2.20
CA LEU A 26 2.91 -2.61 -1.14
C LEU A 26 1.41 -2.91 -1.35
N GLY A 27 0.94 -2.90 -2.60
CA GLY A 27 -0.44 -3.24 -2.95
C GLY A 27 -0.80 -4.68 -2.62
N GLN A 28 0.08 -5.64 -2.91
CA GLN A 28 -0.12 -7.03 -2.52
C GLN A 28 -0.18 -7.18 -1.00
N MET A 29 0.67 -6.45 -0.27
CA MET A 29 0.69 -6.49 1.18
C MET A 29 -0.58 -5.90 1.81
N ILE A 30 -1.08 -4.78 1.27
CA ILE A 30 -2.36 -4.18 1.65
C ILE A 30 -3.49 -5.19 1.42
N ALA A 31 -3.55 -5.81 0.24
CA ALA A 31 -4.57 -6.79 -0.08
C ALA A 31 -4.53 -8.02 0.84
N LEU A 32 -3.34 -8.47 1.25
CA LEU A 32 -3.18 -9.54 2.23
C LEU A 32 -3.67 -9.14 3.63
N GLN A 33 -3.44 -7.88 4.05
CA GLN A 33 -3.93 -7.38 5.33
C GLN A 33 -5.46 -7.24 5.37
N GLU A 34 -6.08 -6.94 4.22
CA GLU A 34 -7.53 -6.78 4.07
C GLU A 34 -8.28 -8.12 3.97
N LEU A 35 -7.57 -9.25 3.79
CA LEU A 35 -8.17 -10.57 3.86
C LEU A 35 -8.59 -10.87 5.31
N THR A 36 -9.89 -10.84 5.56
CA THR A 36 -10.48 -11.16 6.85
C THR A 36 -10.50 -12.66 7.15
N ASP A 37 -10.45 -13.50 6.12
CA ASP A 37 -10.52 -14.95 6.21
C ASP A 37 -9.26 -15.61 5.64
N SER A 38 -8.85 -16.73 6.23
CA SER A 38 -7.72 -17.55 5.78
C SER A 38 -8.06 -18.35 4.51
N ASP A 39 -8.38 -17.65 3.43
CA ASP A 39 -8.60 -18.24 2.12
C ASP A 39 -7.26 -18.37 1.39
N ASP A 40 -6.73 -19.60 1.37
CA ASP A 40 -5.45 -19.93 0.76
C ASP A 40 -5.42 -19.59 -0.74
N ILE A 41 -6.55 -19.76 -1.45
CA ILE A 41 -6.63 -19.47 -2.89
C ILE A 41 -6.57 -17.96 -3.13
N LYS A 42 -7.24 -17.15 -2.31
CA LYS A 42 -7.11 -15.68 -2.40
C LYS A 42 -5.71 -15.21 -2.04
N THR A 43 -5.10 -15.81 -1.02
CA THR A 43 -3.71 -15.52 -0.63
C THR A 43 -2.74 -15.80 -1.78
N LEU A 44 -2.87 -16.98 -2.41
CA LEU A 44 -2.11 -17.34 -3.60
C LEU A 44 -2.41 -16.40 -4.78
N SER A 45 -3.66 -16.00 -4.98
CA SER A 45 -4.06 -15.07 -6.02
C SER A 45 -3.35 -13.73 -5.88
N ILE A 46 -3.32 -13.16 -4.67
CA ILE A 46 -2.65 -11.89 -4.38
C ILE A 46 -1.13 -12.02 -4.57
N LEU A 47 -0.52 -13.05 -3.99
CA LEU A 47 0.94 -13.24 -4.05
C LEU A 47 1.44 -13.54 -5.46
N SER A 48 0.69 -14.31 -6.24
CA SER A 48 1.07 -14.68 -7.62
C SER A 48 0.63 -13.67 -8.68
N GLY A 49 -0.32 -12.79 -8.36
CA GLY A 49 -0.96 -11.90 -9.33
C GLY A 49 -1.90 -12.60 -10.30
N ILE A 50 -2.25 -13.88 -10.05
CA ILE A 50 -3.13 -14.68 -10.89
C ILE A 50 -4.56 -14.62 -10.32
N PRO A 51 -5.61 -14.45 -11.15
CA PRO A 51 -6.99 -14.45 -10.67
C PRO A 51 -7.36 -15.74 -9.92
N ALA A 52 -8.10 -15.61 -8.82
CA ALA A 52 -8.52 -16.76 -8.00
C ALA A 52 -9.31 -17.81 -8.80
N ASP A 53 -10.09 -17.40 -9.80
CA ASP A 53 -10.87 -18.32 -10.63
C ASP A 53 -9.99 -19.18 -11.55
N GLU A 54 -8.79 -18.72 -11.92
CA GLU A 54 -7.81 -19.52 -12.65
C GLU A 54 -7.11 -20.52 -11.71
N LEU A 55 -6.81 -20.11 -10.49
CA LEU A 55 -6.21 -20.99 -9.47
C LEU A 55 -7.17 -22.12 -9.05
N LYS A 56 -8.48 -21.87 -9.04
CA LYS A 56 -9.50 -22.92 -8.80
C LYS A 56 -9.57 -23.98 -9.89
N GLN A 57 -9.01 -23.72 -11.08
CA GLN A 57 -8.97 -24.69 -12.17
C GLN A 57 -7.79 -25.68 -12.05
N VAL A 58 -6.96 -25.58 -11.02
CA VAL A 58 -5.83 -26.50 -10.80
C VAL A 58 -6.36 -27.89 -10.45
N ASN A 59 -5.97 -28.89 -11.23
CA ASN A 59 -6.53 -30.25 -11.12
C ASN A 59 -6.05 -31.02 -9.88
N ASN A 60 -4.86 -30.67 -9.37
CA ASN A 60 -4.24 -31.35 -8.25
C ASN A 60 -3.75 -30.34 -7.19
N ALA A 61 -4.40 -30.32 -6.04
CA ALA A 61 -4.04 -29.45 -4.92
C ALA A 61 -2.65 -29.77 -4.34
N ASP A 62 -2.16 -31.01 -4.46
CA ASP A 62 -0.82 -31.38 -3.99
C ASP A 62 0.28 -30.64 -4.77
N GLU A 63 0.01 -30.23 -6.01
CA GLU A 63 0.93 -29.39 -6.79
C GLU A 63 1.08 -27.98 -6.19
N LEU A 64 0.19 -27.56 -5.29
CA LEU A 64 0.26 -26.28 -4.58
C LEU A 64 0.88 -26.40 -3.18
N SER A 65 1.06 -27.61 -2.65
CA SER A 65 1.59 -27.83 -1.29
C SER A 65 2.96 -27.18 -1.05
N ASP A 66 3.89 -27.30 -2.02
CA ASP A 66 5.21 -26.67 -1.97
C ASP A 66 5.16 -25.14 -1.88
N LEU A 67 4.08 -24.53 -2.39
CA LEU A 67 3.85 -23.09 -2.32
C LEU A 67 3.40 -22.68 -0.93
N GLY A 68 2.63 -23.54 -0.24
CA GLY A 68 2.16 -23.29 1.13
C GLY A 68 3.30 -23.07 2.13
N SER A 69 4.38 -23.87 2.06
CA SER A 69 5.56 -23.66 2.91
C SER A 69 6.23 -22.30 2.68
N GLN A 70 6.21 -21.80 1.45
CA GLN A 70 6.76 -20.49 1.10
C GLN A 70 5.87 -19.36 1.60
N VAL A 71 4.55 -19.50 1.47
CA VAL A 71 3.58 -18.54 2.05
C VAL A 71 3.76 -18.45 3.57
N LEU A 72 3.95 -19.58 4.26
CA LEU A 72 4.19 -19.57 5.70
C LEU A 72 5.51 -18.86 6.08
N LEU A 73 6.57 -19.11 5.31
CA LEU A 73 7.86 -18.44 5.52
C LEU A 73 7.76 -16.93 5.27
N LEU A 74 7.02 -16.52 4.23
CA LEU A 74 6.70 -15.11 3.98
C LEU A 74 5.90 -14.51 5.14
N ALA A 75 4.88 -15.20 5.65
CA ALA A 75 4.09 -14.72 6.78
C ALA A 75 4.96 -14.47 8.03
N TYR A 76 5.95 -15.34 8.29
CA TYR A 76 6.93 -15.10 9.35
C TYR A 76 7.77 -13.84 9.10
N GLN A 77 8.23 -13.63 7.87
CA GLN A 77 8.95 -12.39 7.52
C GLN A 77 8.06 -11.15 7.68
N MET A 78 6.79 -11.24 7.27
CA MET A 78 5.80 -10.16 7.37
C MET A 78 5.51 -9.75 8.82
N LYS A 79 5.62 -10.68 9.77
CA LYS A 79 5.46 -10.37 11.19
C LYS A 79 6.51 -9.34 11.67
N ASN A 80 7.72 -9.43 11.15
CA ASN A 80 8.87 -8.60 11.55
C ASN A 80 9.10 -7.44 10.56
N LEU A 81 8.09 -7.12 9.76
CA LEU A 81 8.20 -6.19 8.64
C LEU A 81 8.61 -4.78 9.06
N TYR A 82 8.14 -4.36 10.22
CA TYR A 82 8.42 -3.03 10.78
C TYR A 82 9.76 -2.96 11.52
N ASP A 83 10.49 -4.06 11.66
CA ASP A 83 11.76 -4.08 12.41
C ASP A 83 12.94 -3.52 11.60
N SER A 84 12.77 -3.32 10.29
CA SER A 84 13.81 -2.73 9.44
C SER A 84 13.88 -1.21 9.59
N GLU A 85 15.06 -0.70 9.91
CA GLU A 85 15.35 0.74 9.98
C GLU A 85 16.13 1.27 8.77
N ALA A 86 16.52 0.39 7.84
CA ALA A 86 17.34 0.75 6.69
C ALA A 86 16.50 1.48 5.63
N ILE A 87 16.59 2.81 5.62
CA ILE A 87 15.94 3.65 4.61
C ILE A 87 16.75 3.60 3.31
N PRO A 88 16.15 3.20 2.17
CA PRO A 88 16.87 3.20 0.90
C PRO A 88 17.20 4.63 0.46
N GLU A 89 18.37 4.83 -0.16
CA GLU A 89 18.76 6.16 -0.67
C GLU A 89 18.07 6.52 -1.99
N LYS A 90 17.68 5.52 -2.78
CA LYS A 90 17.04 5.67 -4.09
C LYS A 90 15.93 4.63 -4.27
N ILE A 91 14.87 5.06 -4.94
CA ILE A 91 13.77 4.19 -5.36
C ILE A 91 13.59 4.30 -6.87
N THR A 92 13.16 3.20 -7.47
CA THR A 92 12.86 3.12 -8.89
C THR A 92 11.36 3.04 -9.11
N PHE A 93 10.82 3.96 -9.91
CA PHE A 93 9.43 3.99 -10.33
C PHE A 93 9.32 3.56 -11.79
N LEU A 94 8.28 2.79 -12.12
CA LEU A 94 7.81 2.64 -13.48
C LEU A 94 6.61 3.56 -13.65
N PHE A 95 6.79 4.71 -14.31
CA PHE A 95 5.74 5.71 -14.49
C PHE A 95 5.60 6.05 -15.98
N GLU A 96 4.38 5.94 -16.52
CA GLU A 96 4.09 6.17 -17.95
C GLU A 96 5.03 5.39 -18.90
N GLY A 97 5.35 4.14 -18.54
CA GLY A 97 6.24 3.27 -19.33
C GLY A 97 7.73 3.61 -19.26
N LYS A 98 8.12 4.60 -18.44
CA LYS A 98 9.51 5.00 -18.24
C LYS A 98 9.99 4.65 -16.83
N THR A 99 11.22 4.17 -16.74
CA THR A 99 11.90 3.97 -15.47
C THR A 99 12.45 5.30 -14.96
N LYS A 100 12.04 5.73 -13.78
CA LYS A 100 12.54 6.92 -13.09
C LYS A 100 13.22 6.53 -11.79
N HIS A 101 14.43 7.03 -11.56
CA HIS A 101 15.14 6.86 -10.29
C HIS A 101 15.00 8.14 -9.45
N ILE A 102 14.42 8.01 -8.27
CA ILE A 102 14.16 9.12 -7.37
C ILE A 102 15.01 8.95 -6.12
N ASN A 103 15.73 10.01 -5.74
CA ASN A 103 16.45 10.06 -4.48
C ASN A 103 15.47 10.23 -3.32
N VAL A 104 15.66 9.41 -2.29
CA VAL A 104 14.90 9.49 -1.04
C VAL A 104 15.57 10.50 -0.14
N ILE A 105 14.87 11.60 0.10
CA ILE A 105 15.29 12.63 1.04
C ILE A 105 14.54 12.38 2.36
N LYS A 106 15.27 12.18 3.45
CA LYS A 106 14.74 11.86 4.80
C LYS A 106 13.92 12.99 5.46
N ASN A 107 13.64 14.06 4.72
CA ASN A 107 12.86 15.20 5.16
C ASN A 107 11.53 15.21 4.38
N LEU A 108 10.41 15.20 5.12
CA LEU A 108 9.07 15.27 4.56
C LEU A 108 8.73 16.68 4.07
N SER A 109 9.40 17.71 4.61
CA SER A 109 9.22 19.12 4.24
C SER A 109 9.86 19.50 2.91
N VAL A 110 10.08 18.53 2.01
CA VAL A 110 10.53 18.85 0.66
C VAL A 110 9.30 19.16 -0.18
N GLU A 111 9.41 20.27 -0.91
CA GLU A 111 8.35 20.94 -1.66
C GLU A 111 7.40 19.98 -2.40
N PRO A 112 6.11 20.33 -2.51
CA PRO A 112 5.48 21.59 -2.10
C PRO A 112 4.81 21.54 -0.71
N ALA A 113 4.56 22.72 -0.11
CA ALA A 113 3.97 22.86 1.23
C ALA A 113 2.63 22.11 1.40
N GLY A 114 1.81 22.02 0.33
CA GLY A 114 0.56 21.26 0.35
C GLY A 114 0.77 19.76 0.58
N ALA A 115 1.80 19.15 -0.04
CA ALA A 115 2.16 17.76 0.18
C ALA A 115 2.58 17.50 1.61
N PHE A 116 3.42 18.38 2.15
CA PHE A 116 3.87 18.31 3.54
C PHE A 116 2.71 18.42 4.51
N MET A 117 1.80 19.38 4.33
CA MET A 117 0.64 19.55 5.19
C MET A 117 -0.29 18.33 5.14
N ALA A 118 -0.57 17.80 3.95
CA ALA A 118 -1.43 16.62 3.79
C ALA A 118 -0.81 15.37 4.43
N ALA A 119 0.48 15.10 4.16
CA ALA A 119 1.19 13.97 4.75
C ALA A 119 1.26 14.08 6.29
N ARG A 120 1.47 15.29 6.81
CA ARG A 120 1.48 15.55 8.25
C ARG A 120 0.12 15.32 8.89
N ASP A 121 -0.96 15.77 8.25
CA ASP A 121 -2.32 15.54 8.76
C ASP A 121 -2.63 14.03 8.81
N ILE A 122 -2.26 13.27 7.78
CA ILE A 122 -2.38 11.80 7.76
C ILE A 122 -1.60 11.15 8.92
N ILE A 123 -0.35 11.54 9.12
CA ILE A 123 0.51 11.02 10.21
C ILE A 123 -0.15 11.28 11.57
N SER A 124 -0.62 12.52 11.79
CA SER A 124 -1.26 12.93 13.04
C SER A 124 -2.56 12.16 13.31
N ASP A 125 -3.39 11.96 12.29
CA ASP A 125 -4.66 11.25 12.43
C ASP A 125 -4.45 9.78 12.79
N GLU A 126 -3.48 9.11 12.16
CA GLU A 126 -3.13 7.70 12.44
C GLU A 126 -2.59 7.52 13.85
N ILE A 127 -1.64 8.37 14.27
CA ILE A 127 -1.08 8.35 15.63
C ILE A 127 -2.17 8.61 16.66
N SER A 128 -3.03 9.61 16.43
CA SER A 128 -4.14 9.93 17.33
C SER A 128 -5.13 8.77 17.45
N ALA A 129 -5.42 8.07 16.35
CA ALA A 129 -6.28 6.89 16.35
C ALA A 129 -5.67 5.73 17.13
N HIS A 130 -4.36 5.51 17.00
CA HIS A 130 -3.63 4.51 17.78
C HIS A 130 -3.64 4.83 19.27
N ILE A 131 -3.27 6.05 19.65
CA ILE A 131 -3.26 6.52 21.04
C ILE A 131 -4.65 6.39 21.67
N LYS A 132 -5.71 6.76 20.94
CA LYS A 132 -7.10 6.64 21.42
C LYS A 132 -7.49 5.19 21.70
N LYS A 133 -6.93 4.23 20.97
CA LYS A 133 -7.27 2.80 21.08
C LYS A 133 -6.42 2.05 22.12
N TYR A 134 -5.14 2.37 22.20
CA TYR A 134 -4.16 1.61 23.00
C TYR A 134 -3.60 2.38 24.21
N GLY A 135 -3.89 3.69 24.30
CA GLY A 135 -3.39 4.57 25.36
C GLY A 135 -2.17 5.39 24.92
N GLU A 136 -1.85 6.41 25.71
CA GLU A 136 -0.70 7.31 25.48
C GLU A 136 0.64 6.74 25.95
N TYR A 137 0.62 5.74 26.83
CA TYR A 137 1.83 5.21 27.45
C TYR A 137 2.62 4.35 26.47
N ASN A 138 3.89 4.73 26.19
CA ASN A 138 4.80 4.03 25.28
C ASN A 138 4.19 3.67 23.92
N TRP A 139 3.34 4.55 23.38
CA TRP A 139 2.64 4.28 22.12
C TRP A 139 3.63 4.09 20.97
N GLU A 140 4.75 4.82 20.95
CA GLU A 140 5.79 4.73 19.92
C GLU A 140 6.42 3.34 19.78
N GLU A 141 6.60 2.62 20.89
CA GLU A 141 7.22 1.28 20.91
C GLU A 141 6.33 0.22 20.25
N ASN A 142 5.01 0.43 20.29
CA ASN A 142 4.01 -0.51 19.77
C ASN A 142 3.30 0.03 18.51
N PHE A 143 3.76 1.15 17.98
CA PHE A 143 3.11 1.82 16.87
C PHE A 143 3.50 1.18 15.53
N ASN A 144 2.55 0.45 14.95
CA ASN A 144 2.62 -0.03 13.58
C ASN A 144 1.56 0.72 12.75
N PRO A 145 1.95 1.64 11.86
CA PRO A 145 1.00 2.37 11.03
C PRO A 145 0.28 1.44 10.07
N SER A 146 -0.95 1.78 9.67
CA SER A 146 -1.63 1.00 8.63
C SER A 146 -0.88 1.08 7.29
N LEU A 147 -0.85 -0.03 6.53
CA LEU A 147 -0.20 -0.06 5.21
C LEU A 147 -0.86 0.91 4.22
N ASN A 148 -2.18 1.11 4.36
CA ASN A 148 -2.92 2.10 3.58
C ASN A 148 -2.45 3.53 3.89
N THR A 149 -2.27 3.86 5.16
CA THR A 149 -1.75 5.15 5.60
C THR A 149 -0.31 5.37 5.13
N CYS A 150 0.53 4.33 5.20
CA CYS A 150 1.89 4.34 4.61
C CYS A 150 1.84 4.67 3.11
N CYS A 151 0.96 4.01 2.35
CA CYS A 151 0.78 4.26 0.92
C CYS A 151 0.39 5.72 0.63
N GLN A 152 -0.55 6.28 1.40
CA GLN A 152 -1.01 7.66 1.23
C GLN A 152 0.11 8.68 1.46
N ILE A 153 0.87 8.54 2.55
CA ILE A 153 1.99 9.44 2.85
C ILE A 153 3.02 9.41 1.72
N LEU A 154 3.38 8.22 1.24
CA LEU A 154 4.32 8.07 0.14
C LEU A 154 3.77 8.65 -1.16
N ALA A 155 2.47 8.59 -1.39
CA ALA A 155 1.85 9.21 -2.56
C ALA A 155 2.01 10.74 -2.53
N HIS A 156 1.71 11.39 -1.39
CA HIS A 156 1.95 12.82 -1.22
C HIS A 156 3.44 13.17 -1.37
N TYR A 157 4.32 12.36 -0.80
CA TYR A 157 5.77 12.58 -0.82
C TYR A 157 6.39 12.45 -2.21
N PHE A 158 6.03 11.41 -2.98
CA PHE A 158 6.66 11.12 -4.27
C PHE A 158 5.98 11.77 -5.47
N TYR A 159 4.71 12.20 -5.37
CA TYR A 159 3.92 12.65 -6.52
C TYR A 159 4.66 13.67 -7.39
N CYS A 160 5.09 14.81 -6.81
CA CYS A 160 5.70 15.88 -7.59
C CYS A 160 7.03 15.45 -8.22
N ARG A 161 7.81 14.61 -7.53
CA ARG A 161 9.12 14.14 -8.00
C ARG A 161 9.04 13.07 -9.08
N VAL A 162 8.03 12.21 -9.01
CA VAL A 162 7.84 11.13 -9.98
C VAL A 162 7.14 11.67 -11.23
N THR A 163 6.15 12.53 -11.05
CA THR A 163 5.34 13.03 -12.17
C THR A 163 5.92 14.28 -12.84
N ASP A 164 6.81 15.01 -12.16
CA ASP A 164 7.27 16.37 -12.54
C ASP A 164 6.11 17.37 -12.69
N LYS A 165 4.93 17.06 -12.12
CA LYS A 165 3.73 17.90 -12.16
C LYS A 165 3.59 18.70 -10.85
N PRO A 166 2.95 19.88 -10.89
CA PRO A 166 2.61 20.61 -9.68
C PRO A 166 1.65 19.78 -8.83
N TYR A 167 1.72 19.98 -7.51
CA TYR A 167 0.90 19.24 -6.56
C TYR A 167 -0.59 19.39 -6.83
N ASN A 168 -1.27 18.26 -6.87
CA ASN A 168 -2.70 18.17 -7.10
C ASN A 168 -3.28 17.02 -6.26
N GLU A 169 -4.08 17.35 -5.26
CA GLU A 169 -4.70 16.40 -4.33
C GLU A 169 -5.53 15.32 -5.04
N TYR A 170 -6.26 15.69 -6.10
CA TYR A 170 -7.09 14.74 -6.86
C TYR A 170 -6.24 13.75 -7.67
N ALA A 171 -5.10 14.20 -8.18
CA ALA A 171 -4.20 13.33 -8.93
C ALA A 171 -3.39 12.41 -8.02
N ILE A 172 -3.25 12.75 -6.74
CA ILE A 172 -2.55 11.93 -5.75
C ILE A 172 -3.34 10.67 -5.43
N GLU A 173 -4.67 10.73 -5.41
CA GLU A 173 -5.51 9.55 -5.24
C GLU A 173 -5.20 8.50 -6.32
N ALA A 174 -5.18 8.92 -7.59
CA ALA A 174 -4.80 8.03 -8.69
C ALA A 174 -3.33 7.57 -8.60
N PHE A 175 -2.45 8.42 -8.06
CA PHE A 175 -1.04 8.09 -7.88
C PHE A 175 -0.79 7.06 -6.77
N THR A 176 -1.73 6.86 -5.83
CA THR A 176 -1.63 5.78 -4.84
C THR A 176 -1.50 4.41 -5.49
N GLU A 177 -2.14 4.19 -6.65
CA GLU A 177 -1.99 2.95 -7.41
C GLU A 177 -0.56 2.76 -7.93
N THR A 178 0.14 3.85 -8.26
CA THR A 178 1.57 3.78 -8.60
C THR A 178 2.40 3.43 -7.37
N ILE A 179 2.11 4.02 -6.21
CA ILE A 179 2.82 3.70 -4.96
C ILE A 179 2.61 2.24 -4.56
N LYS A 180 1.42 1.68 -4.76
CA LYS A 180 1.12 0.26 -4.50
C LYS A 180 2.05 -0.68 -5.26
N THR A 181 2.61 -0.27 -6.40
CA THR A 181 3.57 -1.10 -7.16
C THR A 181 4.97 -1.14 -6.55
N LEU A 182 5.31 -0.23 -5.63
CA LEU A 182 6.61 -0.22 -4.96
C LEU A 182 6.78 -1.47 -4.11
N ARG A 183 8.03 -1.93 -4.00
CA ARG A 183 8.36 -3.06 -3.11
C ARG A 183 8.13 -2.66 -1.67
N VAL A 184 7.60 -3.56 -0.88
CA VAL A 184 7.30 -3.32 0.54
C VAL A 184 8.58 -2.92 1.30
N THR A 185 9.70 -3.57 1.00
CA THR A 185 11.01 -3.29 1.63
C THR A 185 11.59 -1.93 1.27
N GLU A 186 11.12 -1.30 0.18
CA GLU A 186 11.53 0.05 -0.20
C GLU A 186 10.58 1.10 0.40
N ALA A 187 9.27 0.81 0.38
CA ALA A 187 8.23 1.72 0.83
C ALA A 187 8.21 1.90 2.36
N LEU A 188 8.22 0.80 3.12
CA LEU A 188 7.94 0.84 4.55
C LEU A 188 9.00 1.51 5.41
N PRO A 189 10.32 1.31 5.18
CA PRO A 189 11.32 2.04 5.95
C PRO A 189 11.17 3.56 5.81
N ILE A 190 10.76 4.04 4.63
CA ILE A 190 10.54 5.47 4.38
C ILE A 190 9.30 5.96 5.13
N SER A 191 8.18 5.25 5.04
CA SER A 191 6.96 5.67 5.74
C SER A 191 7.15 5.63 7.26
N LYS A 192 7.76 4.57 7.80
CA LYS A 192 8.10 4.45 9.23
C LYS A 192 8.99 5.60 9.70
N HIS A 193 10.00 5.97 8.91
CA HIS A 193 10.84 7.14 9.18
C HIS A 193 10.02 8.42 9.30
N PHE A 194 9.01 8.62 8.45
CA PHE A 194 8.16 9.81 8.56
C PHE A 194 7.25 9.80 9.79
N PHE A 195 6.68 8.65 10.17
CA PHE A 195 5.90 8.56 11.41
C PHE A 195 6.74 8.84 12.66
N THR A 196 7.97 8.33 12.69
CA THR A 196 8.89 8.49 13.83
C THR A 196 9.55 9.87 13.88
N SER A 197 9.80 10.50 12.72
CA SER A 197 10.41 11.84 12.64
C SER A 197 9.42 12.99 12.81
N TYR A 198 8.13 12.74 12.59
CA TYR A 198 7.07 13.75 12.68
C TYR A 198 5.92 13.33 13.62
N PRO A 199 6.20 12.89 14.87
CA PRO A 199 5.16 12.42 15.79
C PRO A 199 4.29 13.56 16.33
N GLY A 200 4.85 14.76 16.40
CA GLY A 200 4.21 15.93 16.98
C GLY A 200 3.50 16.77 15.94
N PHE A 201 2.17 16.85 16.02
CA PHE A 201 1.47 18.08 16.39
C PHE A 201 0.09 17.72 16.97
N LEU A 202 0.07 17.31 18.24
CA LEU A 202 -1.10 16.97 19.08
C LEU A 202 -2.19 18.07 19.23
N LYS A 203 -2.20 19.11 18.38
CA LYS A 203 -3.29 20.08 18.35
C LYS A 203 -4.29 19.66 17.29
N PRO A 204 -5.54 19.33 17.66
CA PRO A 204 -6.59 19.00 16.70
C PRO A 204 -6.90 20.26 15.91
N LYS A 205 -6.28 20.41 14.75
CA LYS A 205 -6.83 21.24 13.69
C LYS A 205 -7.53 20.27 12.77
N THR A 206 -8.85 20.38 12.72
CA THR A 206 -9.74 19.67 11.81
C THR A 206 -9.07 19.52 10.44
N GLY A 207 -8.53 18.31 10.20
CA GLY A 207 -7.54 18.05 9.15
C GLY A 207 -8.11 18.30 7.76
N PHE A 208 -7.25 18.76 6.85
CA PHE A 208 -7.62 18.93 5.43
C PHE A 208 -8.17 17.63 4.84
N TRP A 209 -7.72 16.48 5.36
CA TRP A 209 -8.22 15.16 4.97
C TRP A 209 -9.67 14.87 5.36
N HIS A 210 -10.21 15.46 6.43
CA HIS A 210 -11.65 15.38 6.69
C HIS A 210 -12.45 16.12 5.61
N ARG A 211 -11.93 17.24 5.10
CA ARG A 211 -12.53 17.94 3.95
C ARG A 211 -12.36 17.13 2.68
N ALA A 212 -11.18 16.56 2.43
CA ALA A 212 -10.93 15.71 1.27
C ALA A 212 -11.80 14.44 1.29
N ARG A 213 -11.95 13.77 2.43
CA ARG A 213 -12.81 12.58 2.61
C ARG A 213 -14.30 12.93 2.48
N GLN A 214 -14.74 14.06 3.03
CA GLN A 214 -16.11 14.55 2.80
C GLN A 214 -16.34 14.87 1.32
N LEU A 215 -15.40 15.56 0.68
CA LEU A 215 -15.48 15.87 -0.75
C LEU A 215 -15.41 14.60 -1.61
N TRP A 216 -14.66 13.58 -1.18
CA TRP A 216 -14.55 12.28 -1.85
C TRP A 216 -15.86 11.50 -1.79
N ASN A 217 -16.49 11.43 -0.60
CA ASN A 217 -17.82 10.85 -0.46
C ASN A 217 -18.84 11.61 -1.35
N ASN A 218 -18.79 12.94 -1.36
CA ASN A 218 -19.69 13.76 -2.17
C ASN A 218 -19.44 13.61 -3.68
N ALA A 219 -18.18 13.46 -4.12
CA ALA A 219 -17.84 13.22 -5.53
C ALA A 219 -18.30 11.83 -6.00
N ARG A 220 -18.20 10.82 -5.13
CA ARG A 220 -18.70 9.47 -5.38
C ARG A 220 -20.22 9.44 -5.48
N GLU A 221 -20.92 10.19 -4.62
CA GLU A 221 -22.37 10.38 -4.69
C GLU A 221 -22.80 11.15 -5.93
N TYR A 222 -22.08 12.21 -6.32
CA TYR A 222 -22.34 12.96 -7.55
C TYR A 222 -22.21 12.09 -8.81
N ASN A 223 -21.17 11.27 -8.89
CA ASN A 223 -21.00 10.32 -10.00
C ASN A 223 -22.09 9.23 -10.01
N ARG A 224 -22.56 8.80 -8.84
CA ARG A 224 -23.67 7.84 -8.71
C ARG A 224 -25.00 8.44 -9.18
N LEU A 225 -25.28 9.70 -8.83
CA LEU A 225 -26.47 10.44 -9.27
C LEU A 225 -26.44 10.75 -10.77
N LYS A 226 -25.27 11.06 -11.33
CA LYS A 226 -25.08 11.31 -12.76
C LYS A 226 -25.38 10.06 -13.61
N ASN A 227 -25.06 8.86 -13.10
CA ASN A 227 -25.37 7.58 -13.76
C ASN A 227 -26.82 7.12 -13.56
N LEU A 228 -27.55 7.67 -12.59
CA LEU A 228 -28.98 7.41 -12.38
C LEU A 228 -29.87 8.28 -13.30
N ASN A 229 -29.39 9.46 -13.69
CA ASN A 229 -30.14 10.37 -14.58
C ASN A 229 -30.01 10.05 -16.08
N THR A 230 -29.31 8.98 -16.46
CA THR A 230 -29.25 8.49 -17.85
C THR A 230 -30.22 7.34 -18.16
N SER A 231 -31.14 7.02 -17.24
CA SER A 231 -32.17 6.00 -17.42
C SER A 231 -33.59 6.56 -17.25
N THR A 232 -33.95 7.50 -18.11
CA THR A 232 -35.35 7.80 -18.42
C THR A 232 -35.47 7.98 -19.93
N GLN A 233 -35.69 6.86 -20.62
CA GLN A 233 -36.42 6.81 -21.88
C GLN A 233 -37.87 6.44 -21.57
#